data_AF-A0A645AUP6-F1
#
_entry.id   AF-A0A645AUP6-F1
#
_cell.length_a   1.000
_cell.length_b   1.000
_cell.length_c   1.000
_cell.angle_alpha   90.00
_cell.angle_beta   90.00
_cell.angle_gamma   90.00
#
_symmetry.space_group_name_H-M   'P 1'
#
loop_
_entity.id
_entity.type
_entity.pdbx_description
1 polymer ?
#
loop_
_entity_poly.entity_id
_entity_poly.type
_entity_poly.pdbx_seq_one_letter_code
_entity_poly.pdbx_strand_id
1 'polypeptide(L)'
;MNQIAQEAGVTKLTVYNHFQDKANLFVCAIVATCEELLSARPLNLQADSNFYQEFVQACELALNITNLPEAIKLERLLVELAAEQNPLAQTFYNACHLRMNALWENFFQQAIELGFIQPEALKNLTLLILSLLLGLRHHEVLLGVREVPTAEEKQQIILNSIEIFMLKYQKNP
;
A
#
# COMPACT_ATOMS: atom_id res chain seq x y z
N MET A 1 -3.89 -19.88 -17.21
CA MET A 1 -4.07 -19.43 -18.61
C MET A 1 -5.36 -19.96 -19.22
N ASN A 2 -5.62 -21.28 -19.29
CA ASN A 2 -6.86 -21.79 -19.90
C ASN A 2 -8.14 -21.28 -19.22
N GLN A 3 -8.23 -21.40 -17.88
CA GLN A 3 -9.38 -20.89 -17.12
C GLN A 3 -9.55 -19.37 -17.29
N ILE A 4 -8.46 -18.61 -17.18
CA ILE A 4 -8.45 -17.15 -17.41
C ILE A 4 -9.00 -16.79 -18.80
N ALA A 5 -8.57 -17.51 -19.85
CA ALA A 5 -9.05 -17.28 -21.21
C ALA A 5 -10.56 -17.55 -21.34
N GLN A 6 -11.03 -18.63 -20.72
CA GLN A 6 -12.45 -18.99 -20.68
C GLN A 6 -13.29 -17.93 -19.95
N GLU A 7 -12.85 -17.47 -18.77
CA GLU A 7 -13.52 -16.42 -18.00
C GLU A 7 -13.54 -15.08 -18.75
N ALA A 8 -12.45 -14.74 -19.45
CA ALA A 8 -12.35 -13.53 -20.24
C ALA A 8 -13.03 -13.62 -21.62
N GLY A 9 -13.61 -14.76 -21.99
CA GLY A 9 -14.28 -14.95 -23.28
C GLY A 9 -13.35 -14.89 -24.50
N VAL A 10 -12.06 -15.19 -24.33
CA VAL A 10 -11.03 -15.14 -25.39
C VAL A 10 -10.32 -16.48 -25.54
N THR A 11 -9.53 -16.62 -26.61
CA THR A 11 -8.74 -17.84 -26.80
C THR A 11 -7.51 -17.85 -25.89
N LYS A 12 -7.02 -19.05 -25.56
CA LYS A 12 -5.72 -19.22 -24.86
C LYS A 12 -4.62 -18.46 -25.60
N LEU A 13 -4.55 -18.57 -26.93
CA LEU A 13 -3.54 -17.91 -27.76
C LEU A 13 -3.61 -16.39 -27.61
N THR A 14 -4.81 -15.81 -27.54
CA THR A 14 -5.00 -14.38 -27.27
C THR A 14 -4.34 -13.97 -25.95
N VAL A 15 -4.60 -14.69 -24.86
CA VAL A 15 -4.00 -14.37 -23.55
C VAL A 15 -2.47 -14.47 -23.59
N TYR A 16 -1.91 -15.50 -24.25
CA TYR A 16 -0.46 -15.64 -24.41
C TYR A 16 0.14 -14.52 -25.26
N ASN A 17 -0.53 -14.08 -26.33
CA ASN A 17 -0.03 -13.00 -27.17
C ASN A 17 0.04 -11.66 -26.42
N HIS A 18 -0.90 -11.41 -25.50
CA HIS A 18 -0.92 -10.17 -24.70
C HIS A 18 0.02 -10.23 -23.49
N PHE A 19 0.07 -11.36 -22.77
CA PHE A 19 0.72 -11.44 -21.47
C PHE A 19 1.93 -12.37 -21.42
N GLN A 20 2.19 -13.16 -22.46
CA GLN A 20 3.28 -14.14 -22.58
C GLN A 20 3.18 -15.32 -21.60
N ASP A 21 3.12 -15.05 -20.29
CA ASP A 21 3.00 -16.06 -19.26
C ASP A 21 2.06 -15.59 -18.12
N LYS A 22 1.82 -16.51 -17.16
CA LYS A 22 0.92 -16.25 -16.04
C LYS A 22 1.51 -15.24 -15.04
N ALA A 23 2.83 -15.22 -14.87
CA ALA A 23 3.47 -14.32 -13.91
C ALA A 23 3.37 -12.88 -14.38
N ASN A 24 3.67 -12.62 -15.65
CA ASN A 24 3.53 -11.30 -16.25
C ASN A 24 2.06 -10.85 -16.32
N LEU A 25 1.11 -11.75 -16.61
CA LEU A 25 -0.32 -11.45 -16.47
C LEU A 25 -0.65 -10.96 -15.05
N PHE A 26 -0.12 -11.64 -14.03
CA PHE A 26 -0.35 -11.28 -12.63
C PHE A 26 0.29 -9.94 -12.27
N VAL A 27 1.49 -9.64 -12.76
CA VAL A 27 2.12 -8.31 -12.64
C VAL A 27 1.22 -7.23 -13.24
N CYS A 28 0.72 -7.43 -14.46
CA CYS A 28 -0.17 -6.47 -15.11
C CYS A 28 -1.45 -6.24 -14.29
N ALA A 29 -2.04 -7.30 -13.73
CA ALA A 29 -3.23 -7.21 -12.89
C ALA A 29 -2.96 -6.46 -11.57
N ILE A 30 -1.83 -6.74 -10.90
CA ILE A 30 -1.40 -6.03 -9.69
C ILE A 30 -1.22 -4.55 -9.99
N VAL A 31 -0.48 -4.21 -11.04
CA VAL A 31 -0.20 -2.83 -11.45
C VAL A 31 -1.49 -2.08 -11.74
N ALA A 32 -2.39 -2.66 -12.54
CA ALA A 32 -3.67 -2.04 -12.87
C ALA A 32 -4.54 -1.81 -11.62
N THR A 33 -4.59 -2.78 -10.71
CA THR A 33 -5.36 -2.68 -9.45
C THR A 33 -4.80 -1.57 -8.56
N CYS A 34 -3.47 -1.48 -8.42
CA CYS A 34 -2.84 -0.39 -7.69
C CYS A 34 -3.17 0.97 -8.34
N GLU A 35 -3.03 1.11 -9.66
CA GLU A 35 -3.33 2.36 -10.36
C GLU A 35 -4.79 2.81 -10.21
N GLU A 36 -5.74 1.86 -10.26
CA GLU A 36 -7.17 2.14 -10.04
C GLU A 36 -7.44 2.66 -8.62
N LEU A 37 -6.93 1.96 -7.60
CA LEU A 37 -7.11 2.34 -6.19
C LEU A 37 -6.51 3.72 -5.89
N LEU A 38 -5.40 4.05 -6.52
CA LEU A 38 -4.64 5.28 -6.28
C LEU A 38 -5.20 6.48 -7.07
N SER A 39 -5.63 6.26 -8.30
CA SER A 39 -6.25 7.31 -9.13
C SER A 39 -7.58 7.80 -8.56
N ALA A 40 -8.29 6.95 -7.81
CA ALA A 40 -9.54 7.31 -7.16
C ALA A 40 -9.38 8.34 -6.02
N ARG A 41 -8.19 8.46 -5.41
CA ARG A 41 -7.92 9.39 -4.29
C ARG A 41 -6.49 9.93 -4.36
N PRO A 42 -6.23 10.96 -5.18
CA PRO A 42 -4.90 11.56 -5.26
C PRO A 42 -4.55 12.28 -3.95
N LEU A 43 -3.35 12.03 -3.44
CA LEU A 43 -2.78 12.73 -2.29
C LEU A 43 -1.95 13.91 -2.78
N ASN A 44 -2.50 15.12 -2.73
CA ASN A 44 -1.82 16.33 -3.18
C ASN A 44 -1.98 17.44 -2.14
N LEU A 45 -0.88 17.80 -1.49
CA LEU A 45 -0.81 18.87 -0.50
C LEU A 45 -0.61 20.22 -1.18
N GLN A 46 -1.27 21.23 -0.65
CA GLN A 46 -1.14 22.63 -1.01
C GLN A 46 -0.72 23.44 0.23
N ALA A 47 -0.24 24.66 0.04
CA ALA A 47 0.25 25.50 1.14
C ALA A 47 -0.83 25.82 2.19
N ASP A 48 -2.11 25.81 1.79
CA ASP A 48 -3.28 26.05 2.63
C ASP A 48 -4.00 24.75 3.06
N SER A 49 -3.47 23.57 2.71
CA SER A 49 -4.03 22.29 3.15
C SER A 49 -4.06 22.17 4.67
N ASN A 50 -5.14 21.60 5.20
CA ASN A 50 -5.14 21.11 6.56
C ASN A 50 -4.36 19.79 6.62
N PHE A 51 -3.05 19.88 6.82
CA PHE A 51 -2.15 18.71 6.78
C PHE A 51 -2.62 17.56 7.67
N TYR A 52 -3.16 17.84 8.86
CA TYR A 52 -3.65 16.79 9.74
C TYR A 52 -4.80 16.00 9.10
N GLN A 53 -5.76 16.69 8.48
CA GLN A 53 -6.88 16.03 7.79
C GLN A 53 -6.40 15.25 6.56
N GLU A 54 -5.49 15.81 5.78
CA GLU A 54 -4.90 15.13 4.62
C GLU A 54 -4.12 13.88 5.05
N PHE A 55 -3.40 13.96 6.18
CA PHE A 55 -2.64 12.83 6.70
C PHE A 55 -3.54 11.73 7.25
N VAL A 56 -4.67 12.08 7.89
CA VAL A 56 -5.71 11.12 8.27
C VAL A 56 -6.24 10.41 7.03
N GLN A 57 -6.59 11.14 5.97
CA GLN A 57 -7.12 10.55 4.73
C GLN A 57 -6.11 9.62 4.04
N ALA A 58 -4.82 9.99 4.02
CA ALA A 58 -3.75 9.14 3.50
C ALA A 58 -3.63 7.83 4.30
N CYS A 59 -3.68 7.92 5.64
CA CYS A 59 -3.64 6.74 6.52
C CYS A 59 -4.89 5.84 6.36
N GLU A 60 -6.08 6.44 6.20
CA GLU A 60 -7.32 5.70 5.92
C GLU A 60 -7.23 4.94 4.60
N LEU A 61 -6.74 5.59 3.54
CA LEU A 61 -6.55 4.96 2.24
C LEU A 61 -5.61 3.76 2.36
N ALA A 62 -4.46 3.93 3.02
CA ALA A 62 -3.49 2.84 3.23
C ALA A 62 -4.10 1.67 4.01
N LEU A 63 -4.74 1.91 5.16
CA LEU A 63 -5.38 0.84 5.93
C LEU A 63 -6.52 0.15 5.18
N ASN A 64 -7.27 0.87 4.36
CA ASN A 64 -8.32 0.26 3.55
C ASN A 64 -7.74 -0.66 2.49
N ILE A 65 -6.73 -0.20 1.73
CA ILE A 65 -6.07 -1.00 0.70
C ILE A 65 -5.40 -2.24 1.31
N THR A 66 -4.62 -2.07 2.36
CA THR A 66 -3.86 -3.17 2.98
C THR A 66 -4.77 -4.25 3.59
N ASN A 67 -6.01 -3.91 3.97
CA ASN A 67 -6.96 -4.86 4.52
C ASN A 67 -7.98 -5.40 3.48
N LEU A 68 -7.80 -5.10 2.18
CA LEU A 68 -8.59 -5.75 1.12
C LEU A 68 -8.29 -7.26 1.09
N PRO A 69 -9.29 -8.13 0.82
CA PRO A 69 -9.08 -9.57 0.71
C PRO A 69 -7.99 -9.94 -0.31
N GLU A 70 -7.93 -9.24 -1.44
CA GLU A 70 -6.96 -9.44 -2.51
C GLU A 70 -5.55 -9.02 -2.08
N ALA A 71 -5.42 -7.92 -1.33
CA ALA A 71 -4.14 -7.45 -0.80
C ALA A 71 -3.57 -8.43 0.24
N ILE A 72 -4.41 -8.93 1.15
CA ILE A 72 -4.00 -9.94 2.14
C ILE A 72 -3.56 -11.24 1.45
N LYS A 73 -4.28 -11.68 0.40
CA LYS A 73 -3.89 -12.86 -0.39
C LYS A 73 -2.56 -12.64 -1.10
N LEU A 74 -2.33 -11.47 -1.68
CA LEU A 74 -1.07 -11.12 -2.33
C LEU A 74 0.10 -11.13 -1.34
N GLU A 75 -0.10 -10.58 -0.14
CA GLU A 75 0.95 -10.54 0.89
C GLU A 75 1.33 -11.96 1.36
N ARG A 76 0.34 -12.82 1.60
CA ARG A 76 0.58 -14.23 1.95
C ARG A 76 1.34 -14.96 0.83
N LEU A 77 0.96 -14.72 -0.43
CA LEU A 77 1.67 -15.28 -1.58
C LEU A 77 3.12 -14.80 -1.67
N LEU A 78 3.39 -13.52 -1.39
CA LEU A 78 4.75 -12.99 -1.35
C LEU A 78 5.61 -13.69 -0.30
N VAL A 79 5.05 -13.93 0.89
CA VAL A 79 5.74 -14.66 1.97
C VAL A 79 6.01 -16.12 1.57
N GLU A 80 5.05 -16.79 0.96
CA GLU A 80 5.19 -18.16 0.44
C GLU A 80 6.31 -18.23 -0.62
N LEU A 81 6.27 -17.34 -1.62
CA LEU A 81 7.30 -17.26 -2.66
C LEU A 81 8.68 -16.94 -2.07
N ALA A 82 8.76 -16.09 -1.05
CA ALA A 82 10.01 -15.77 -0.37
C ALA A 82 10.57 -16.98 0.39
N ALA A 83 9.72 -17.78 1.05
CA ALA A 83 10.13 -19.02 1.72
C ALA A 83 10.69 -20.06 0.72
N GLU A 84 10.15 -20.09 -0.50
CA GLU A 84 10.63 -20.91 -1.61
C GLU A 84 11.87 -20.32 -2.33
N GLN A 85 12.34 -19.13 -1.94
CA GLN A 85 13.39 -18.38 -2.64
C GLN A 85 13.05 -18.14 -4.13
N ASN A 86 11.76 -18.00 -4.43
CA ASN A 86 11.26 -17.82 -5.78
C ASN A 86 11.45 -16.36 -6.24
N PRO A 87 12.09 -16.10 -7.40
CA PRO A 87 12.34 -14.74 -7.90
C PRO A 87 11.07 -13.93 -8.18
N LEU A 88 9.91 -14.58 -8.27
CA LEU A 88 8.62 -13.89 -8.38
C LEU A 88 8.29 -13.06 -7.13
N ALA A 89 8.84 -13.38 -5.96
CA ALA A 89 8.65 -12.56 -4.75
C ALA A 89 9.12 -11.11 -5.00
N GLN A 90 10.34 -10.93 -5.53
CA GLN A 90 10.86 -9.60 -5.86
C GLN A 90 10.06 -8.92 -6.98
N THR A 91 9.66 -9.69 -7.99
CA THR A 91 8.90 -9.17 -9.14
C THR A 91 7.55 -8.61 -8.70
N PHE A 92 6.81 -9.38 -7.90
CA PHE A 92 5.50 -8.96 -7.38
C PHE A 92 5.65 -7.86 -6.33
N TYR A 93 6.66 -7.91 -5.46
CA TYR A 93 6.97 -6.83 -4.51
C TYR A 93 7.19 -5.49 -5.22
N ASN A 94 7.97 -5.49 -6.32
CA ASN A 94 8.18 -4.27 -7.10
C ASN A 94 6.90 -3.77 -7.78
N ALA A 95 6.03 -4.69 -8.22
CA ALA A 95 4.77 -4.36 -8.87
C ALA A 95 3.73 -3.75 -7.92
N CYS A 96 3.78 -4.04 -6.62
CA CYS A 96 2.87 -3.45 -5.63
C CYS A 96 3.58 -2.52 -4.63
N HIS A 97 4.38 -3.07 -3.71
CA HIS A 97 4.95 -2.35 -2.56
C HIS A 97 5.81 -1.16 -2.97
N LEU A 98 6.68 -1.33 -3.96
CA LEU A 98 7.56 -0.23 -4.39
C LEU A 98 6.73 0.95 -4.92
N ARG A 99 5.65 0.68 -5.66
CA ARG A 99 4.72 1.71 -6.16
C ARG A 99 3.94 2.37 -5.03
N MET A 100 3.44 1.60 -4.08
CA MET A 100 2.72 2.14 -2.92
C MET A 100 3.64 3.00 -2.03
N ASN A 101 4.90 2.60 -1.86
CA ASN A 101 5.88 3.37 -1.08
C ASN A 101 6.22 4.71 -1.73
N ALA A 102 6.32 4.76 -3.08
CA ALA A 102 6.60 6.00 -3.80
C ALA A 102 5.53 7.08 -3.55
N LEU A 103 4.29 6.70 -3.25
CA LEU A 103 3.23 7.64 -2.91
C LEU A 103 3.40 8.26 -1.53
N TRP A 104 3.78 7.45 -0.53
CA TRP A 104 4.14 7.96 0.79
C TRP A 104 5.33 8.91 0.70
N GLU A 105 6.35 8.52 -0.07
CA GLU A 105 7.52 9.37 -0.29
C GLU A 105 7.13 10.69 -0.96
N ASN A 106 6.25 10.67 -1.96
CA ASN A 106 5.76 11.89 -2.60
C ASN A 106 4.93 12.76 -1.64
N PHE A 107 4.01 12.18 -0.87
CA PHE A 107 3.22 12.89 0.14
C PHE A 107 4.10 13.56 1.19
N PHE A 108 5.08 12.84 1.73
CA PHE A 108 6.00 13.39 2.73
C PHE A 108 6.98 14.41 2.15
N GLN A 109 7.39 14.26 0.89
CA GLN A 109 8.21 15.26 0.21
C GLN A 109 7.46 16.59 0.14
N GLN A 110 6.19 16.58 -0.28
CA GLN A 110 5.35 17.77 -0.29
C GLN A 110 5.16 18.34 1.12
N ALA A 111 4.95 17.48 2.13
CA ALA A 111 4.79 17.91 3.51
C ALA A 111 6.02 18.63 4.06
N ILE A 112 7.24 18.20 3.68
CA ILE A 112 8.49 18.86 4.03
C ILE A 112 8.63 20.19 3.28
N GLU A 113 8.40 20.21 1.97
CA GLU A 113 8.54 21.39 1.12
C GLU A 113 7.60 22.53 1.51
N LEU A 114 6.34 22.19 1.81
CA LEU A 114 5.33 23.13 2.30
C LEU A 114 5.50 23.45 3.79
N GLY A 115 6.38 22.71 4.46
CA GLY A 115 6.76 23.00 5.83
C GLY A 115 5.72 22.57 6.88
N PHE A 116 4.95 21.53 6.61
CA PHE A 116 4.04 20.92 7.59
C PHE A 116 4.77 20.05 8.62
N ILE A 117 5.88 19.42 8.22
CA ILE A 117 6.74 18.61 9.09
C ILE A 117 8.21 19.05 8.97
N GLN A 118 9.04 18.65 9.93
CA GLN A 118 10.48 18.89 9.84
C GLN A 118 11.14 17.97 8.77
N PRO A 119 12.27 18.39 8.16
CA PRO A 119 12.99 17.57 7.19
C PRO A 119 13.50 16.26 7.80
N GLU A 120 13.36 15.16 7.05
CA GLU A 120 13.83 13.81 7.36
C GLU A 120 13.96 13.01 6.06
N ALA A 121 14.71 11.90 6.07
CA ALA A 121 14.73 10.99 4.92
C ALA A 121 13.34 10.38 4.68
N LEU A 122 12.79 10.51 3.47
CA LEU A 122 11.44 10.04 3.11
C LEU A 122 11.22 8.57 3.47
N LYS A 123 12.22 7.71 3.22
CA LYS A 123 12.19 6.30 3.58
C LYS A 123 11.95 6.08 5.09
N ASN A 124 12.55 6.90 5.96
CA ASN A 124 12.35 6.81 7.41
C ASN A 124 10.92 7.18 7.79
N LEU A 125 10.35 8.21 7.17
CA LEU A 125 8.97 8.64 7.38
C LEU A 125 7.99 7.53 6.96
N THR A 126 8.15 7.00 5.75
CA THR A 126 7.34 5.90 5.20
C THR A 126 7.43 4.64 6.07
N LEU A 127 8.64 4.22 6.47
CA LEU A 127 8.82 3.05 7.33
C LEU A 127 8.16 3.24 8.70
N LEU A 128 8.29 4.42 9.30
CA LEU A 128 7.70 4.68 10.61
C LEU A 128 6.16 4.66 10.53
N ILE A 129 5.56 5.41 9.61
CA ILE A 129 4.09 5.50 9.55
C ILE A 129 3.47 4.15 9.22
N LEU A 130 4.04 3.38 8.28
CA LEU A 130 3.54 2.04 7.95
C LEU A 130 3.70 1.08 9.13
N SER A 131 4.79 1.16 9.88
CA SER A 131 4.98 0.35 11.09
C SER A 131 3.94 0.67 12.16
N LEU A 132 3.58 1.95 12.33
CA LEU A 132 2.55 2.39 13.29
C LEU A 132 1.14 1.97 12.85
N LEU A 133 0.81 2.11 11.57
CA LEU A 133 -0.51 1.74 11.02
C LEU A 133 -0.73 0.22 11.03
N LEU A 134 0.27 -0.57 10.66
CA LEU A 134 0.11 -2.01 10.49
C LEU A 134 0.41 -2.79 11.78
N GLY A 135 1.60 -2.55 12.35
CA GLY A 135 2.07 -3.14 13.60
C GLY A 135 1.85 -4.66 13.72
N LEU A 136 1.76 -5.12 14.97
CA LEU A 136 1.49 -6.53 15.29
C LEU A 136 0.10 -6.97 14.80
N ARG A 137 -0.89 -6.07 14.79
CA ARG A 137 -2.25 -6.39 14.34
C ARG A 137 -2.27 -6.93 12.91
N HIS A 138 -1.63 -6.24 11.98
CA HIS A 138 -1.64 -6.67 10.59
C HIS A 138 -0.96 -8.03 10.42
N HIS A 139 0.11 -8.29 11.20
CA HIS A 139 0.72 -9.61 11.24
C HIS A 139 -0.27 -10.71 11.68
N GLU A 140 -1.07 -10.46 12.72
CA GLU A 140 -2.13 -11.39 13.16
C GLU A 140 -3.21 -11.62 12.07
N VAL A 141 -3.55 -10.57 11.31
CA VAL A 141 -4.46 -10.66 10.15
C VAL A 141 -3.86 -11.53 9.04
N LEU A 142 -2.57 -11.35 8.73
CA LEU A 142 -1.86 -12.18 7.75
C LEU A 142 -1.82 -13.64 8.18
N LEU A 143 -1.68 -13.93 9.47
CA LEU A 143 -1.75 -15.29 10.02
C LEU A 143 -3.18 -15.86 10.08
N GLY A 144 -4.21 -15.02 9.91
CA GLY A 144 -5.61 -15.44 10.02
C GLY A 144 -6.06 -15.71 11.46
N VAL A 145 -5.30 -15.25 12.46
CA VAL A 145 -5.65 -15.39 13.88
C VAL A 145 -6.40 -14.17 14.40
N ARG A 146 -6.59 -13.15 13.55
CA ARG A 146 -7.37 -11.95 13.84
C ARG A 146 -8.07 -11.46 12.59
N GLU A 147 -9.28 -10.94 12.77
CA GLU A 147 -10.04 -10.28 11.72
C GLU A 147 -9.47 -8.89 11.37
N VAL A 148 -9.76 -8.43 10.16
CA VAL A 148 -9.43 -7.06 9.73
C VAL A 148 -10.06 -6.03 10.69
N PRO A 149 -9.41 -4.87 10.92
CA PRO A 149 -9.94 -3.86 11.82
C PRO A 149 -11.31 -3.34 11.40
N THR A 150 -12.20 -3.18 12.38
CA THR A 150 -13.47 -2.46 12.20
C THR A 150 -13.21 -1.00 11.87
N ALA A 151 -14.23 -0.26 11.45
CA ALA A 151 -14.11 1.17 11.17
C ALA A 151 -13.61 1.97 12.38
N GLU A 152 -14.14 1.65 13.58
CA GLU A 152 -13.73 2.30 14.82
C GLU A 152 -12.28 1.96 15.19
N GLU A 153 -11.87 0.70 15.05
CA GLU A 153 -10.49 0.29 15.30
C GLU A 153 -9.51 0.94 14.32
N LYS A 154 -9.88 1.04 13.04
CA LYS A 154 -9.07 1.77 12.03
C LYS A 154 -8.88 3.22 12.44
N GLN A 155 -9.95 3.89 12.85
CA GLN A 155 -9.87 5.28 13.28
C GLN A 155 -8.92 5.45 14.48
N GLN A 156 -9.03 4.58 15.49
CA GLN A 156 -8.12 4.62 16.65
C GLN A 156 -6.66 4.37 16.26
N ILE A 157 -6.40 3.39 15.39
CA ILE A 157 -5.05 3.11 14.86
C ILE A 157 -4.48 4.36 14.19
N ILE A 158 -5.26 5.03 13.33
CA ILE A 158 -4.82 6.21 12.59
C ILE A 158 -4.49 7.37 13.53
N LEU A 159 -5.40 7.69 14.44
CA LEU A 159 -5.21 8.81 15.37
C LEU A 159 -3.97 8.63 16.24
N ASN A 160 -3.79 7.43 16.82
CA ASN A 160 -2.62 7.11 17.63
C ASN A 160 -1.32 7.12 16.80
N SER A 161 -1.37 6.61 15.57
CA SER A 161 -0.21 6.59 14.67
C SER A 161 0.24 8.01 14.32
N ILE A 162 -0.70 8.89 13.97
CA ILE A 162 -0.41 10.28 13.63
C ILE A 162 0.10 11.03 14.86
N GLU A 163 -0.49 10.82 16.04
CA GLU A 163 -0.01 11.43 17.29
C GLU A 163 1.46 11.09 17.54
N ILE A 164 1.81 9.80 17.54
CA ILE A 164 3.20 9.34 17.75
C ILE A 164 4.14 9.88 16.66
N PHE A 165 3.71 9.86 15.41
CA PHE A 165 4.48 10.38 14.30
C PHE A 165 4.77 11.89 14.47
N MET A 166 3.76 12.67 14.84
CA MET A 166 3.88 14.12 15.00
C MET A 166 4.68 14.51 16.24
N LEU A 167 4.67 13.72 17.32
CA LEU A 167 5.59 13.94 18.45
C LEU A 167 7.05 13.98 18.01
N LYS A 168 7.41 13.19 16.99
CA LYS A 168 8.76 13.17 16.42
C LYS A 168 8.95 14.25 15.35
N TYR A 169 7.97 14.46 14.46
CA TYR A 169 8.18 15.21 13.21
C TYR A 169 7.47 16.56 13.11
N GLN A 170 6.70 16.97 14.12
CA GLN A 170 6.19 18.33 14.18
C GLN A 170 7.33 19.34 14.15
N LYS A 171 7.09 20.51 13.54
CA LYS A 171 8.03 21.62 13.67
C LYS A 171 8.02 22.10 15.11
N ASN A 172 9.20 22.14 15.72
CA ASN A 172 9.34 22.87 16.98
C ASN A 172 9.07 24.37 16.72
N PRO A 173 8.30 25.03 17.59
CA PRO A 173 8.09 26.47 17.51
C PRO A 173 9.40 27.27 17.64
#